data_AF-A0AAD7NNL5-F1
#
_entry.id   AF-A0AAD7NNL5-F1
#
_cell.length_a   1.000
_cell.length_b   1.000
_cell.length_c   1.000
_cell.angle_alpha   90.00
_cell.angle_beta   90.00
_cell.angle_gamma   90.00
#
_symmetry.space_group_name_H-M   'P 1'
#
loop_
_entity.id
_entity.type
_entity.pdbx_description
1 polymer ?
#
loop_
_entity_poly.entity_id
_entity_poly.type
_entity_poly.pdbx_seq_one_letter_code
_entity_poly.pdbx_strand_id
1 'polypeptide(L)'
;MSDSRLYSRLLLPKGHGYPLFHPQPFDDLPAESLRVGTDIGDVGVVTSDGTFDVIFNICRSAGDPVNRFGVPQGFEQVDLGPGDIAPRMQYHRPGSDVSNTRISKRRLDVEISTSSKEAAVLLLPDGASRTDLRRKKKFRDYALKHAQRWYTFVNGDLERMVDNGDLYLVTGTDKSFSWSVAAVENHSEDRKISLKLKAAHRLVTSLLLRQL
;
A
#
# COMPACT_ATOMS: atom_id res chain seq x y z
N MET A 1 -10.56 0.72 -18.08
CA MET A 1 -9.98 0.16 -16.83
C MET A 1 -9.94 1.28 -15.79
N SER A 2 -10.11 1.03 -14.48
CA SER A 2 -10.00 2.11 -13.48
C SER A 2 -8.55 2.59 -13.34
N ASP A 3 -8.34 3.85 -12.97
CA ASP A 3 -7.00 4.44 -12.80
C ASP A 3 -6.18 3.67 -11.76
N SER A 4 -6.81 3.21 -10.66
CA SER A 4 -6.17 2.38 -9.65
C SER A 4 -5.64 1.06 -10.21
N ARG A 5 -6.44 0.37 -11.04
CA ARG A 5 -6.03 -0.91 -11.66
C ARG A 5 -4.95 -0.70 -12.73
N LEU A 6 -5.02 0.41 -13.48
CA LEU A 6 -3.96 0.81 -14.41
C LEU A 6 -2.66 1.08 -13.66
N TYR A 7 -2.74 1.90 -12.61
CA TYR A 7 -1.63 2.28 -11.75
C TYR A 7 -0.92 1.06 -11.17
N SER A 8 -1.69 0.13 -10.58
CA SER A 8 -1.12 -1.06 -9.98
C SER A 8 -0.50 -2.01 -10.99
N ARG A 9 -1.17 -2.28 -12.11
CA ARG A 9 -0.63 -3.09 -13.20
C ARG A 9 0.71 -2.54 -13.70
N LEU A 10 0.86 -1.23 -13.83
CA LEU A 10 2.05 -0.60 -14.39
C LEU A 10 3.22 -0.49 -13.40
N LEU A 11 2.95 -0.33 -12.09
CA LEU A 11 4.00 -0.16 -11.09
C LEU A 11 4.37 -1.46 -10.34
N LEU A 12 3.49 -2.47 -10.31
CA LEU A 12 3.82 -3.80 -9.75
C LEU A 12 5.14 -4.39 -10.27
N PRO A 13 5.44 -4.35 -11.59
CA PRO A 13 6.71 -4.87 -12.13
C PRO A 13 7.97 -4.15 -11.63
N LYS A 14 7.83 -3.00 -10.95
CA LYS A 14 8.98 -2.28 -10.37
C LYS A 14 9.49 -2.92 -9.08
N GLY A 15 8.78 -3.92 -8.53
CA GLY A 15 9.29 -4.76 -7.45
C GLY A 15 9.36 -4.09 -6.08
N HIS A 16 8.61 -2.99 -5.88
CA HIS A 16 8.59 -2.29 -4.59
C HIS A 16 7.48 -2.75 -3.63
N GLY A 17 6.56 -3.59 -4.11
CA GLY A 17 5.32 -3.98 -3.42
C GLY A 17 4.10 -3.66 -4.29
N TYR A 18 2.92 -3.98 -3.79
CA TYR A 18 1.64 -3.52 -4.33
C TYR A 18 1.53 -2.00 -4.16
N PRO A 19 1.42 -1.23 -5.25
CA PRO A 19 1.31 0.22 -5.21
C PRO A 19 -0.15 0.65 -4.94
N LEU A 20 -0.35 1.49 -3.92
CA LEU A 20 -1.67 2.03 -3.60
C LEU A 20 -1.94 3.29 -4.40
N PHE A 21 -3.09 3.35 -5.06
CA PHE A 21 -3.52 4.54 -5.79
C PHE A 21 -4.07 5.59 -4.82
N HIS A 22 -4.77 5.16 -3.77
CA HIS A 22 -5.20 6.01 -2.67
C HIS A 22 -4.50 5.54 -1.40
N PRO A 23 -3.23 5.92 -1.20
CA PRO A 23 -2.47 5.43 -0.06
C PRO A 23 -2.95 6.02 1.27
N GLN A 24 -3.80 7.04 1.29
CA GLN A 24 -4.35 7.59 2.52
C GLN A 24 -5.33 6.60 3.17
N PRO A 25 -5.18 6.28 4.46
CA PRO A 25 -6.13 5.39 5.14
C PRO A 25 -7.51 6.04 5.29
N PHE A 26 -8.52 5.22 5.61
CA PHE A 26 -9.86 5.71 5.95
C PHE A 26 -9.84 6.55 7.24
N ASP A 27 -10.57 7.67 7.22
CA ASP A 27 -10.65 8.63 8.32
C ASP A 27 -11.30 8.07 9.59
N ASP A 28 -11.96 6.92 9.49
CA ASP A 28 -12.61 6.26 10.62
C ASP A 28 -11.63 5.47 11.52
N LEU A 29 -10.36 5.34 11.11
CA LEU A 29 -9.33 4.70 11.91
C LEU A 29 -9.05 5.49 13.20
N PRO A 30 -8.71 4.81 14.31
CA PRO A 30 -8.26 5.47 15.53
C PRO A 30 -7.11 6.43 15.24
N ALA A 31 -7.04 7.55 15.97
CA ALA A 31 -6.02 8.59 15.73
C ALA A 31 -4.58 8.07 15.74
N GLU A 32 -4.28 7.09 16.60
CA GLU A 32 -2.96 6.45 16.63
C GLU A 32 -2.68 5.65 15.35
N SER A 33 -3.68 4.91 14.86
CA SER A 33 -3.60 4.16 13.60
C SER A 33 -3.49 5.10 12.39
N LEU A 34 -4.18 6.24 12.39
CA LEU A 34 -4.04 7.27 11.34
C LEU A 34 -2.63 7.86 11.29
N ARG A 35 -2.01 8.07 12.46
CA ARG A 35 -0.63 8.60 12.55
C ARG A 35 0.40 7.61 12.02
N VAL A 36 0.19 6.32 12.25
CA VAL A 36 1.11 5.25 11.80
C VAL A 36 0.83 4.89 10.34
N GLY A 37 -0.43 4.93 9.90
CA GLY A 37 -0.90 4.34 8.65
C GLY A 37 -0.78 2.82 8.67
N THR A 38 -0.88 2.19 7.49
CA THR A 38 -0.69 0.74 7.35
C THR A 38 0.66 0.29 7.91
N ASP A 39 0.70 -0.82 8.61
CA ASP A 39 1.88 -1.36 9.29
C ASP A 39 2.08 -2.86 9.02
N ILE A 40 3.26 -3.35 9.38
CA ILE A 40 3.56 -4.78 9.31
C ILE A 40 2.59 -5.55 10.21
N GLY A 41 2.00 -6.61 9.66
CA GLY A 41 1.03 -7.45 10.33
C GLY A 41 -0.42 -7.12 10.00
N ASP A 42 -0.69 -5.99 9.33
CA ASP A 42 -2.04 -5.67 8.88
C ASP A 42 -2.53 -6.72 7.87
N VAL A 43 -3.75 -7.19 8.09
CA VAL A 43 -4.52 -8.03 7.19
C VAL A 43 -5.68 -7.19 6.68
N GLY A 44 -5.83 -7.13 5.37
CA GLY A 44 -6.80 -6.24 4.75
C GLY A 44 -7.01 -6.52 3.27
N VAL A 45 -7.79 -5.65 2.64
CA VAL A 45 -8.10 -5.72 1.21
C VAL A 45 -7.74 -4.42 0.51
N VAL A 46 -7.35 -4.53 -0.76
CA VAL A 46 -7.24 -3.34 -1.61
C VAL A 46 -8.59 -3.10 -2.26
N THR A 47 -9.21 -1.98 -1.95
CA THR A 47 -10.52 -1.58 -2.48
C THR A 47 -10.42 -1.19 -3.95
N SER A 48 -11.57 -1.12 -4.63
CA SER A 48 -11.63 -0.85 -6.08
C SER A 48 -11.08 0.54 -6.49
N ASP A 49 -11.10 1.50 -5.57
CA ASP A 49 -10.47 2.81 -5.71
C ASP A 49 -8.96 2.80 -5.40
N GLY A 50 -8.41 1.71 -4.86
CA GLY A 50 -6.98 1.54 -4.58
C GLY A 50 -6.54 2.00 -3.20
N THR A 51 -7.47 2.11 -2.25
CA THR A 51 -7.20 2.26 -0.82
C THR A 51 -6.94 0.89 -0.19
N PHE A 52 -6.15 0.84 0.90
CA PHE A 52 -6.01 -0.38 1.70
C PHE A 52 -6.92 -0.32 2.92
N ASP A 53 -7.95 -1.17 2.95
CA ASP A 53 -8.85 -1.32 4.10
C ASP A 53 -8.25 -2.32 5.09
N VAL A 54 -7.80 -1.82 6.24
CA VAL A 54 -7.24 -2.64 7.31
C VAL A 54 -8.38 -3.27 8.11
N ILE A 55 -8.40 -4.60 8.19
CA ILE A 55 -9.43 -5.35 8.92
C ILE A 55 -8.95 -5.65 10.34
N PHE A 56 -7.74 -6.20 10.48
CA PHE A 56 -7.10 -6.49 11.77
C PHE A 56 -5.57 -6.61 11.57
N ASN A 57 -4.81 -6.61 12.65
CA ASN A 57 -3.35 -6.77 12.66
C ASN A 57 -2.95 -7.98 13.52
N ILE A 58 -2.20 -8.91 12.92
CA ILE A 58 -1.78 -10.17 13.59
C ILE A 58 -0.73 -9.98 14.69
N CYS A 59 -0.02 -8.86 14.67
CA CYS A 59 1.03 -8.52 15.64
C CYS A 59 0.52 -7.69 16.81
N ARG A 60 -0.73 -7.25 16.78
CA ARG A 60 -1.39 -6.51 17.85
C ARG A 60 -2.31 -7.42 18.64
N SER A 61 -2.53 -7.08 19.91
CA SER A 61 -3.42 -7.86 20.77
C SER A 61 -4.87 -7.80 20.26
N ALA A 62 -5.71 -8.76 20.62
CA ALA A 62 -7.12 -8.77 20.19
C ALA A 62 -7.91 -7.52 20.66
N GLY A 63 -7.52 -6.90 21.77
CA GLY A 63 -8.12 -5.67 22.29
C GLY A 63 -7.45 -4.37 21.84
N ASP A 64 -6.47 -4.44 20.95
CA ASP A 64 -5.79 -3.26 20.41
C ASP A 64 -6.77 -2.45 19.52
N PRO A 65 -6.74 -1.10 19.56
CA PRO A 65 -7.62 -0.26 18.74
C PRO A 65 -7.57 -0.54 17.23
N VAL A 66 -6.46 -1.03 16.67
CA VAL A 66 -6.42 -1.41 15.24
C VAL A 66 -7.32 -2.61 14.94
N ASN A 67 -7.58 -3.47 15.92
CA ASN A 67 -8.44 -4.64 15.84
C ASN A 67 -9.89 -4.29 16.24
N ARG A 68 -10.37 -3.11 15.83
CA ARG A 68 -11.70 -2.57 16.21
C ARG A 68 -12.88 -3.44 15.78
N PHE A 69 -12.72 -4.24 14.74
CA PHE A 69 -13.73 -5.16 14.24
C PHE A 69 -13.68 -6.53 14.94
N GLY A 70 -12.80 -6.69 15.93
CA GLY A 70 -12.45 -7.97 16.53
C GLY A 70 -11.37 -8.70 15.74
N VAL A 71 -11.19 -9.98 16.05
CA VAL A 71 -10.19 -10.86 15.42
C VAL A 71 -10.81 -12.22 15.09
N PRO A 72 -10.27 -12.95 14.10
CA PRO A 72 -10.76 -14.29 13.76
C PRO A 72 -10.73 -15.28 14.93
N GLN A 73 -11.62 -16.27 14.91
CA GLN A 73 -11.65 -17.32 15.92
C GLN A 73 -10.31 -18.05 16.07
N GLY A 74 -9.86 -18.21 17.32
CA GLY A 74 -8.58 -18.85 17.63
C GLY A 74 -7.37 -18.00 17.23
N PHE A 75 -7.53 -16.67 17.25
CA PHE A 75 -6.45 -15.70 17.08
C PHE A 75 -5.33 -15.93 18.10
N GLU A 76 -4.10 -15.97 17.61
CA GLU A 76 -2.88 -16.04 18.40
C GLU A 76 -1.99 -14.86 17.99
N GLN A 77 -1.67 -13.95 18.90
CA GLN A 77 -0.84 -12.79 18.56
C GLN A 77 0.55 -13.24 18.08
N VAL A 78 1.02 -12.66 16.99
CA VAL A 78 2.34 -12.90 16.43
C VAL A 78 3.33 -11.91 17.02
N ASP A 79 4.12 -12.35 18.00
CA ASP A 79 5.14 -11.50 18.62
C ASP A 79 6.29 -11.19 17.66
N LEU A 80 6.55 -9.92 17.38
CA LEU A 80 7.76 -9.52 16.66
C LEU A 80 8.84 -9.12 17.65
N GLY A 81 9.98 -9.81 17.59
CA GLY A 81 11.13 -9.52 18.44
C GLY A 81 12.05 -8.44 17.86
N PRO A 82 13.01 -7.95 18.65
CA PRO A 82 14.05 -7.07 18.17
C PRO A 82 14.77 -7.65 16.95
N GLY A 83 14.80 -6.90 15.85
CA GLY A 83 15.48 -7.30 14.62
C GLY A 83 14.65 -8.11 13.63
N ASP A 84 13.40 -8.45 13.93
CA ASP A 84 12.46 -9.01 12.95
C ASP A 84 12.06 -7.98 11.89
N ILE A 85 12.06 -6.70 12.26
CA ILE A 85 11.78 -5.56 11.39
C ILE A 85 13.09 -4.86 11.00
N ALA A 86 13.18 -4.45 9.73
CA ALA A 86 14.31 -3.75 9.13
C ALA A 86 13.89 -2.39 8.57
N PRO A 87 14.00 -1.30 9.35
CA PRO A 87 13.75 0.05 8.84
C PRO A 87 14.93 0.57 8.00
N ARG A 88 14.61 1.38 6.98
CA ARG A 88 15.54 2.10 6.09
C ARG A 88 14.97 3.50 5.85
N MET A 89 15.46 4.49 6.58
CA MET A 89 14.84 5.84 6.64
C MET A 89 14.92 6.65 5.35
N GLN A 90 15.87 6.35 4.46
CA GLN A 90 16.08 7.09 3.20
C GLN A 90 16.18 6.12 2.03
N TYR A 91 15.23 5.19 1.95
CA TYR A 91 15.24 4.18 0.89
C TYR A 91 15.01 4.80 -0.49
N HIS A 92 14.01 5.69 -0.59
CA HIS A 92 13.82 6.56 -1.76
C HIS A 92 14.37 7.95 -1.45
N ARG A 93 15.13 8.52 -2.38
CA ARG A 93 15.74 9.85 -2.23
C ARG A 93 14.71 10.96 -2.46
N PRO A 94 14.83 12.12 -1.79
CA PRO A 94 14.00 13.28 -2.11
C PRO A 94 14.01 13.62 -3.61
N GLY A 95 12.82 13.90 -4.16
CA GLY A 95 12.61 14.19 -5.58
C GLY A 95 12.60 12.98 -6.52
N SER A 96 12.77 11.75 -5.98
CA SER A 96 12.71 10.53 -6.78
C SER A 96 11.29 10.20 -7.23
N ASP A 97 11.19 9.20 -8.09
CA ASP A 97 9.93 8.67 -8.58
C ASP A 97 10.01 7.16 -8.80
N VAL A 98 8.84 6.52 -8.79
CA VAL A 98 8.65 5.15 -9.27
C VAL A 98 7.71 5.24 -10.46
N SER A 99 8.23 4.99 -11.66
CA SER A 99 7.46 5.09 -12.90
C SER A 99 7.65 3.87 -13.79
N ASN A 100 6.65 3.55 -14.62
CA ASN A 100 6.77 2.50 -15.64
C ASN A 100 7.61 2.95 -16.85
N THR A 101 7.67 4.25 -17.10
CA THR A 101 8.28 4.86 -18.29
C THR A 101 9.20 6.03 -17.94
N ARG A 102 10.04 6.48 -18.88
CA ARG A 102 10.87 7.68 -18.70
C ARG A 102 9.98 8.91 -18.70
N ILE A 103 10.16 9.74 -17.68
CA ILE A 103 9.39 10.97 -17.49
C ILE A 103 10.30 12.20 -17.55
N SER A 104 9.82 13.25 -18.19
CA SER A 104 10.43 14.59 -18.10
C SER A 104 9.59 15.45 -17.18
N LYS A 105 10.22 16.14 -16.22
CA LYS A 105 9.55 16.99 -15.22
C LYS A 105 9.84 18.47 -15.53
N ARG A 106 8.82 19.33 -15.54
CA ARG A 106 8.98 20.81 -15.57
C ARG A 106 8.58 21.42 -14.23
N ARG A 107 9.25 22.51 -13.80
CA ARG A 107 8.94 23.19 -12.53
C ARG A 107 7.95 24.33 -12.76
N LEU A 108 6.68 24.11 -12.38
CA LEU A 108 5.74 25.09 -11.82
C LEU A 108 4.44 24.39 -11.38
N ASP A 109 4.07 23.34 -12.10
CA ASP A 109 3.23 22.21 -11.69
C ASP A 109 3.97 20.98 -12.23
N VAL A 110 3.97 19.83 -11.55
CA VAL A 110 4.70 18.67 -12.07
C VAL A 110 3.98 18.14 -13.31
N GLU A 111 4.34 18.71 -14.46
CA GLU A 111 3.96 18.21 -15.76
C GLU A 111 4.92 17.09 -16.13
N ILE A 112 4.36 15.89 -16.24
CA ILE A 112 5.10 14.72 -16.69
C ILE A 112 4.71 14.43 -18.12
N SER A 113 5.71 14.42 -19.00
CA SER A 113 5.54 13.97 -20.38
C SER A 113 6.16 12.61 -20.63
N THR A 114 5.42 11.70 -21.28
CA THR A 114 5.96 10.42 -21.79
C THR A 114 5.50 10.15 -23.23
N SER A 115 6.27 9.34 -23.95
CA SER A 115 5.92 8.82 -25.29
C SER A 115 5.18 7.47 -25.25
N SER A 116 5.01 6.88 -24.07
CA SER A 116 4.35 5.59 -23.88
C SER A 116 2.83 5.75 -23.97
N LYS A 117 2.13 4.72 -24.49
CA LYS A 117 0.66 4.68 -24.52
C LYS A 117 0.02 4.61 -23.13
N GLU A 118 0.76 4.06 -22.16
CA GLU A 118 0.31 3.93 -20.78
C GLU A 118 1.42 4.44 -19.85
N ALA A 119 1.03 5.22 -18.85
CA ALA A 119 1.95 5.76 -17.86
C ALA A 119 1.36 5.68 -16.47
N ALA A 120 2.19 5.28 -15.51
CA ALA A 120 1.92 5.44 -14.09
C ALA A 120 3.17 5.98 -13.40
N VAL A 121 2.95 6.83 -12.41
CA VAL A 121 4.03 7.47 -11.66
C VAL A 121 3.61 7.70 -10.22
N LEU A 122 4.51 7.32 -9.32
CA LEU A 122 4.55 7.76 -7.92
C LEU A 122 5.67 8.78 -7.78
N LEU A 123 5.35 10.02 -7.41
CA LEU A 123 6.35 11.02 -7.06
C LEU A 123 6.57 11.07 -5.56
N LEU A 124 7.82 11.26 -5.16
CA LEU A 124 8.25 11.33 -3.76
C LEU A 124 9.08 12.60 -3.52
N PRO A 125 8.44 13.78 -3.38
CA PRO A 125 9.16 15.04 -3.16
C PRO A 125 10.10 14.98 -1.96
N ASP A 126 9.66 14.42 -0.83
CA ASP A 126 10.47 14.25 0.38
C ASP A 126 11.17 12.88 0.48
N GLY A 127 11.09 12.05 -0.58
CA GLY A 127 11.59 10.68 -0.57
C GLY A 127 10.65 9.74 0.19
N ALA A 128 11.14 8.57 0.60
CA ALA A 128 10.36 7.65 1.42
C ALA A 128 11.25 6.70 2.22
N SER A 129 10.77 6.37 3.41
CA SER A 129 11.31 5.31 4.25
C SER A 129 10.77 3.95 3.82
N ARG A 130 11.52 2.89 4.06
CA ARG A 130 11.11 1.49 3.85
C ARG A 130 11.23 0.71 5.14
N THR A 131 10.22 -0.07 5.46
CA THR A 131 10.24 -0.99 6.60
C THR A 131 9.87 -2.39 6.12
N ASP A 132 10.70 -3.38 6.42
CA ASP A 132 10.52 -4.76 5.97
C ASP A 132 10.56 -5.78 7.10
N LEU A 133 9.71 -6.79 7.04
CA LEU A 133 9.83 -8.01 7.81
C LEU A 133 10.98 -8.85 7.25
N ARG A 134 12.02 -9.07 8.05
CA ARG A 134 13.17 -9.92 7.68
C ARG A 134 12.78 -11.40 7.64
N ARG A 135 12.07 -11.86 8.67
CA ARG A 135 11.71 -13.27 8.87
C ARG A 135 10.31 -13.59 8.35
N LYS A 136 10.13 -13.50 7.03
CA LYS A 136 8.83 -13.75 6.37
C LYS A 136 8.22 -15.13 6.67
N LYS A 137 9.04 -16.15 6.97
CA LYS A 137 8.57 -17.49 7.31
C LYS A 137 7.55 -17.48 8.45
N LYS A 138 7.74 -16.65 9.48
CA LYS A 138 6.81 -16.57 10.62
C LYS A 138 5.41 -16.15 10.17
N PHE A 139 5.33 -15.13 9.31
CA PHE A 139 4.07 -14.66 8.74
C PHE A 139 3.48 -15.70 7.78
N ARG A 140 4.31 -16.35 6.96
CA ARG A 140 3.87 -17.39 6.02
C ARG A 140 3.24 -18.57 6.75
N ASP A 141 3.91 -19.10 7.75
CA ASP A 141 3.44 -20.26 8.51
C ASP A 141 2.15 -19.91 9.28
N TYR A 142 2.07 -18.69 9.84
CA TYR A 142 0.86 -18.19 10.47
C TYR A 142 -0.30 -18.03 9.48
N ALA A 143 -0.07 -17.39 8.33
CA ALA A 143 -1.09 -17.24 7.29
C ALA A 143 -1.58 -18.61 6.78
N LEU A 144 -0.70 -19.57 6.52
CA LEU A 144 -1.09 -20.91 6.08
C LEU A 144 -1.95 -21.65 7.13
N LYS A 145 -1.66 -21.47 8.43
CA LYS A 145 -2.43 -22.06 9.52
C LYS A 145 -3.81 -21.41 9.68
N HIS A 146 -3.93 -20.10 9.45
CA HIS A 146 -5.11 -19.31 9.84
C HIS A 146 -5.94 -18.74 8.67
N ALA A 147 -5.46 -18.76 7.42
CA ALA A 147 -6.10 -18.10 6.28
C ALA A 147 -7.57 -18.48 6.08
N GLN A 148 -7.92 -19.78 6.24
CA GLN A 148 -9.32 -20.21 6.12
C GLN A 148 -10.21 -19.51 7.15
N ARG A 149 -9.75 -19.39 8.40
CA ARG A 149 -10.50 -18.69 9.47
C ARG A 149 -10.56 -17.19 9.24
N TRP A 150 -9.56 -16.60 8.58
CA TRP A 150 -9.62 -15.20 8.18
C TRP A 150 -10.76 -15.00 7.19
N TYR A 151 -10.89 -15.84 6.18
CA TYR A 151 -12.02 -15.77 5.23
C TYR A 151 -13.37 -15.99 5.91
N THR A 152 -13.47 -16.95 6.84
CA THR A 152 -14.71 -17.15 7.62
C THR A 152 -15.07 -15.91 8.44
N PHE A 153 -14.11 -15.29 9.11
CA PHE A 153 -14.32 -14.06 9.89
C PHE A 153 -14.71 -12.88 8.99
N VAL A 154 -13.95 -12.65 7.92
CA VAL A 154 -14.14 -11.50 7.03
C VAL A 154 -15.45 -11.58 6.24
N ASN A 155 -15.83 -12.76 5.76
CA ASN A 155 -17.03 -12.93 4.95
C ASN A 155 -18.26 -13.33 5.76
N GLY A 156 -18.08 -13.97 6.91
CA GLY A 156 -19.16 -14.36 7.81
C GLY A 156 -19.46 -13.24 8.79
N ASP A 157 -18.57 -13.03 9.77
CA ASP A 157 -18.82 -12.10 10.87
C ASP A 157 -18.84 -10.63 10.44
N LEU A 158 -18.00 -10.26 9.45
CA LEU A 158 -17.88 -8.88 8.94
C LEU A 158 -18.61 -8.65 7.61
N GLU A 159 -19.18 -9.68 7.00
CA GLU A 159 -19.98 -9.61 5.77
C GLU A 159 -19.30 -8.85 4.60
N ARG A 160 -17.96 -8.88 4.49
CA ARG A 160 -17.21 -8.06 3.52
C ARG A 160 -17.18 -8.62 2.10
N MET A 161 -17.64 -9.86 1.88
CA MET A 161 -17.70 -10.53 0.56
C MET A 161 -16.37 -10.48 -0.23
N VAL A 162 -15.26 -10.76 0.44
CA VAL A 162 -13.91 -10.77 -0.13
C VAL A 162 -13.66 -12.08 -0.89
N ASP A 163 -13.15 -11.96 -2.12
CA ASP A 163 -12.80 -13.11 -2.95
C ASP A 163 -11.53 -13.83 -2.47
N ASN A 164 -11.41 -15.11 -2.82
CA ASN A 164 -10.21 -15.88 -2.51
C ASN A 164 -9.00 -15.32 -3.28
N GLY A 165 -7.93 -14.99 -2.56
CA GLY A 165 -6.74 -14.32 -3.08
C GLY A 165 -6.69 -12.81 -2.86
N ASP A 166 -7.80 -12.18 -2.42
CA ASP A 166 -7.86 -10.72 -2.25
C ASP A 166 -7.49 -10.24 -0.83
N LEU A 167 -7.26 -11.15 0.12
CA LEU A 167 -6.71 -10.80 1.43
C LEU A 167 -5.18 -10.64 1.33
N TYR A 168 -4.69 -9.48 1.74
CA TYR A 168 -3.28 -9.15 1.82
C TYR A 168 -2.83 -9.23 3.28
N LEU A 169 -1.66 -9.83 3.50
CA LEU A 169 -0.91 -9.71 4.76
C LEU A 169 0.31 -8.82 4.54
N VAL A 170 0.37 -7.69 5.23
CA VAL A 170 1.44 -6.70 5.07
C VAL A 170 2.72 -7.18 5.76
N THR A 171 3.74 -7.42 4.96
CA THR A 171 5.11 -7.80 5.38
C THR A 171 6.11 -6.65 5.27
N GLY A 172 5.69 -5.51 4.73
CA GLY A 172 6.54 -4.33 4.64
C GLY A 172 5.81 -3.16 3.99
N THR A 173 6.28 -1.95 4.28
CA THR A 173 5.69 -0.69 3.81
C THR A 173 6.77 0.26 3.29
N ASP A 174 6.44 1.08 2.30
CA ASP A 174 7.18 2.32 2.01
C ASP A 174 6.34 3.51 2.45
N LYS A 175 6.87 4.36 3.33
CA LYS A 175 6.15 5.51 3.89
C LYS A 175 6.80 6.83 3.49
N SER A 176 5.98 7.77 3.04
CA SER A 176 6.39 9.14 2.72
C SER A 176 5.54 10.15 3.46
N PHE A 177 6.10 11.33 3.71
CA PHE A 177 5.36 12.51 4.17
C PHE A 177 4.67 13.25 3.01
N SER A 178 5.18 13.12 1.79
CA SER A 178 4.65 13.81 0.62
C SER A 178 4.71 12.92 -0.60
N TRP A 179 3.61 12.87 -1.34
CA TRP A 179 3.48 12.00 -2.50
C TRP A 179 2.45 12.55 -3.48
N SER A 180 2.57 12.13 -4.72
CA SER A 180 1.54 12.33 -5.75
C SER A 180 1.50 11.08 -6.64
N VAL A 181 0.30 10.59 -6.93
CA VAL A 181 0.08 9.48 -7.86
C VAL A 181 -0.55 10.00 -9.14
N ALA A 182 -0.24 9.35 -10.26
CA ALA A 182 -1.05 9.44 -11.45
C ALA A 182 -0.95 8.15 -12.26
N ALA A 183 -2.04 7.85 -12.97
CA ALA A 183 -2.08 6.87 -14.04
C ALA A 183 -2.85 7.45 -15.22
N VAL A 184 -2.44 7.07 -16.42
CA VAL A 184 -3.04 7.57 -17.65
C VAL A 184 -2.80 6.57 -18.78
N GLU A 185 -3.83 6.41 -19.60
CA GLU A 185 -3.82 5.61 -20.81
C GLU A 185 -4.24 6.52 -21.96
N ASN A 186 -3.42 6.61 -23.00
CA ASN A 186 -3.70 7.41 -24.17
C ASN A 186 -4.10 6.51 -25.34
N HIS A 187 -5.28 6.80 -25.88
CA HIS A 187 -5.84 6.10 -27.04
C HIS A 187 -5.63 6.87 -28.36
N SER A 188 -5.04 8.07 -28.34
CA SER A 188 -4.76 8.86 -29.55
C SER A 188 -3.40 8.52 -30.17
N GLU A 189 -3.21 8.86 -31.45
CA GLU A 189 -1.92 8.72 -32.15
C GLU A 189 -0.86 9.74 -31.67
N ASP A 190 -1.28 10.78 -30.94
CA ASP A 190 -0.39 11.74 -30.32
C ASP A 190 0.37 11.05 -29.19
N ARG A 191 1.67 10.85 -29.39
CA ARG A 191 2.47 10.01 -28.47
C ARG A 191 2.70 10.66 -27.12
N LYS A 192 2.43 11.96 -26.94
CA LYS A 192 2.82 12.70 -25.74
C LYS A 192 1.68 12.77 -24.74
N ILE A 193 1.85 12.14 -23.58
CA ILE A 193 0.91 12.25 -22.46
C ILE A 193 1.40 13.29 -21.47
N SER A 194 0.58 14.28 -21.10
CA SER A 194 0.89 15.24 -20.01
C SER A 194 0.03 14.92 -18.78
N LEU A 195 0.68 14.61 -17.66
CA LEU A 195 0.03 14.44 -16.36
C LEU A 195 0.13 15.74 -15.55
N LYS A 196 -0.98 16.21 -14.99
CA LYS A 196 -0.99 17.28 -13.99
C LYS A 196 -1.25 16.67 -12.63
N LEU A 197 -0.28 16.79 -11.74
CA LEU A 197 -0.38 16.29 -10.37
C LEU A 197 -0.83 17.42 -9.44
N LYS A 198 -1.80 17.13 -8.58
CA LYS A 198 -2.18 18.05 -7.49
C LYS A 198 -1.13 18.00 -6.37
N ALA A 199 -1.09 19.08 -5.58
CA ALA A 199 -0.13 19.31 -4.52
C ALA A 199 0.07 18.07 -3.64
N ALA A 200 1.33 17.83 -3.27
CA ALA A 200 1.67 16.68 -2.46
C ALA A 200 0.93 16.73 -1.11
N HIS A 201 0.20 15.66 -0.80
CA HIS A 201 -0.46 15.53 0.50
C HIS A 201 0.59 15.39 1.60
N ARG A 202 0.46 16.14 2.69
CA ARG A 202 1.39 16.10 3.83
C ARG A 202 0.88 15.22 4.95
N LEU A 203 1.02 13.91 4.81
CA LEU A 203 0.73 12.91 5.84
C LEU A 203 1.70 11.75 5.69
N VAL A 204 2.13 11.15 6.81
CA VAL A 204 2.85 9.87 6.76
C VAL A 204 1.86 8.82 6.29
N THR A 205 2.08 8.24 5.12
CA THR A 205 1.24 7.13 4.68
C THR A 205 2.03 6.06 3.94
N SER A 206 1.49 4.84 3.96
CA SER A 206 2.03 3.70 3.23
C SER A 206 1.64 3.78 1.76
N LEU A 207 2.63 3.81 0.86
CA LEU A 207 2.43 3.96 -0.58
C LEU A 207 2.51 2.62 -1.32
N LEU A 208 3.30 1.71 -0.75
CA LEU A 208 3.61 0.41 -1.32
C LEU A 208 3.52 -0.63 -0.20
N LEU A 209 2.74 -1.67 -0.42
CA LEU A 209 2.57 -2.78 0.52
C LEU A 209 3.27 -4.03 -0.01
N ARG A 210 4.07 -4.69 0.81
CA ARG A 210 4.63 -5.99 0.44
C ARG A 210 3.83 -7.10 1.09
N GLN A 211 3.56 -8.15 0.34
CA GLN A 211 2.91 -9.37 0.83
C GLN A 211 3.80 -10.59 0.66
N LEU A 212 3.35 -11.72 1.20
CA LEU A 212 4.06 -13.01 1.22
C LEU A 212 4.25 -13.62 -0.17
#